data_AF-A0AAX1N5S1-F1
#
_entry.id   AF-A0AAX1N5S1-F1
#
_cell.length_a   1.000
_cell.length_b   1.000
_cell.length_c   1.000
_cell.angle_alpha   90.00
_cell.angle_beta   90.00
_cell.angle_gamma   90.00
#
_symmetry.space_group_name_H-M   'P 1'
#
loop_
_entity.id
_entity.type
_entity.pdbx_description
1 polymer ?
#
loop_
_entity_poly.entity_id
_entity_poly.type
_entity_poly.pdbx_seq_one_letter_code
_entity_poly.pdbx_strand_id
1 'polypeptide(L)' 'MNKVIQFIKESYTEMTDNVSWMSFSEAKDSSILVLVASLVFALVIGGADSLINAALEFIYKAI' A
#
# COMPACT_ATOMS: atom_id res chain seq x y z
N MET A 1 29.04 12.71 -22.45
CA MET A 1 28.23 11.48 -22.23
C MET A 1 28.82 10.54 -21.17
N ASN A 2 30.14 10.33 -21.10
CA ASN A 2 30.72 9.44 -20.07
C ASN A 2 30.50 9.87 -18.62
N LYS A 3 30.46 11.18 -18.34
CA LYS A 3 30.25 11.69 -16.97
C LYS A 3 28.88 11.32 -16.38
N VAL A 4 27.81 11.34 -17.19
CA VAL A 4 26.45 11.02 -16.70
C VAL A 4 26.31 9.53 -16.43
N ILE A 5 26.86 8.69 -17.30
CA ILE A 5 26.87 7.23 -17.11
C ILE A 5 27.67 6.86 -15.86
N GLN A 6 28.81 7.52 -15.65
CA GLN A 6 29.66 7.29 -14.49
C GLN A 6 28.99 7.77 -13.19
N PHE A 7 28.31 8.92 -13.23
CA PHE A 7 27.54 9.46 -12.10
C PHE A 7 26.41 8.53 -11.68
N ILE A 8 25.62 8.00 -12.63
CA ILE A 8 24.56 7.01 -12.33
C ILE A 8 25.16 5.74 -11.72
N LYS A 9 26.33 5.30 -12.20
CA LYS A 9 27.01 4.11 -11.68
C LYS A 9 27.53 4.30 -10.25
N GLU A 10 28.11 5.46 -9.98
CA GLU A 10 28.58 5.84 -8.64
C GLU A 10 27.40 6.02 -7.68
N SER A 11 26.32 6.70 -8.08
CA SER A 11 25.10 6.83 -7.26
C SER A 11 24.41 5.50 -6.98
N TYR A 12 24.42 4.54 -7.92
CA TYR A 12 23.85 3.21 -7.70
C TYR A 12 24.67 2.39 -6.70
N THR A 13 26.00 2.53 -6.76
CA THR A 13 26.93 1.89 -5.81
C THR A 13 26.76 2.52 -4.41
N GLU A 14 26.67 3.84 -4.35
CA GLU A 14 26.49 4.59 -3.09
C GLU A 14 25.13 4.32 -2.41
N MET A 15 24.04 4.24 -3.18
CA MET A 15 22.71 3.86 -2.68
C MET A 15 22.64 2.40 -2.22
N THR A 16 23.51 1.51 -2.70
CA THR A 16 23.53 0.10 -2.27
C THR A 16 24.38 -0.08 -1.01
N ASP A 17 25.53 0.59 -0.94
CA ASP A 17 26.52 0.37 0.12
C ASP A 17 26.29 1.23 1.38
N ASN A 18 25.66 2.41 1.26
CA ASN A 18 25.42 3.32 2.40
C ASN A 18 23.95 3.37 2.88
N VAL A 19 23.04 2.65 2.22
CA VAL A 19 21.64 2.57 2.66
C VAL A 19 21.38 1.18 3.17
N SER A 20 20.96 1.07 4.42
CA SER A 20 20.50 -0.18 5.00
C SER A 20 19.17 -0.57 4.37
N TRP A 21 19.21 -1.24 3.22
CA TRP A 21 18.04 -1.92 2.67
C TRP A 21 17.58 -2.98 3.66
N MET A 22 16.27 -3.02 3.92
CA MET A 22 15.66 -4.18 4.57
C MET A 22 15.98 -5.41 3.72
N SER A 23 16.22 -6.56 4.37
CA SER A 23 16.34 -7.80 3.61
C SER A 23 15.06 -8.03 2.80
N PHE A 24 15.18 -8.65 1.61
CA PHE A 24 14.00 -8.96 0.77
C PHE A 24 12.91 -9.74 1.53
N SER A 25 13.27 -10.45 2.61
CA SER A 25 12.31 -11.11 3.49
C SER A 25 11.50 -10.12 4.32
N GLU A 26 12.15 -9.14 4.96
CA GLU A 26 11.47 -8.13 5.79
C GLU A 26 10.62 -7.18 4.96
N ALA A 27 11.07 -6.82 3.75
CA ALA A 27 10.28 -6.00 2.82
C ALA A 27 8.98 -6.70 2.40
N LYS A 28 9.04 -8.03 2.21
CA LYS A 28 7.88 -8.87 1.90
C LYS A 28 6.95 -8.97 3.11
N ASP A 29 7.49 -9.15 4.31
CA ASP A 29 6.67 -9.23 5.53
C ASP A 29 5.93 -7.91 5.82
N SER A 30 6.61 -6.77 5.63
CA SER A 30 5.96 -5.45 5.71
C SER A 30 4.86 -5.28 4.65
N SER A 31 5.08 -5.82 3.45
CA SER A 31 4.09 -5.73 2.35
C SER A 31 2.87 -6.61 2.62
N ILE A 32 3.08 -7.81 3.18
CA ILE A 32 1.99 -8.73 3.58
C ILE A 32 1.14 -8.10 4.69
N LEU A 33 1.77 -7.45 5.68
CA LEU A 33 1.05 -6.75 6.73
C LEU A 33 0.12 -5.66 6.15
N VAL A 34 0.62 -4.85 5.21
CA VAL A 34 -0.18 -3.80 4.56
C VAL A 34 -1.30 -4.39 3.72
N LEU A 35 -1.05 -5.50 3.02
CA LEU A 35 -2.06 -6.18 2.20
C LEU A 35 -3.20 -6.77 3.04
N VAL A 36 -2.89 -7.32 4.22
CA VAL A 36 -3.93 -7.79 5.15
C VAL A 36 -4.69 -6.61 5.75
N ALA A 37 -4.01 -5.54 6.14
CA ALA A 37 -4.67 -4.35 6.68
C ALA A 37 -5.64 -3.72 5.66
N SER A 38 -5.24 -3.60 4.39
CA SER A 38 -6.10 -3.05 3.34
C SER A 38 -7.34 -3.91 3.07
N LEU A 39 -7.20 -5.24 3.15
CA LEU A 39 -8.33 -6.17 3.03
C LEU A 39 -9.34 -5.98 4.16
N VAL A 40 -8.88 -5.80 5.40
CA VAL A 40 -9.75 -5.54 6.55
C VAL A 40 -10.50 -4.20 6.37
N PHE A 41 -9.81 -3.14 5.96
CA PHE A 41 -10.46 -1.86 5.68
C PHE A 41 -11.51 -1.98 4.56
N ALA A 42 -11.22 -2.72 3.50
CA ALA A 42 -12.17 -2.94 2.42
C ALA A 42 -13.46 -3.64 2.92
N LEU A 43 -13.34 -4.65 3.78
CA LEU A 43 -14.50 -5.33 4.36
C LEU A 43 -15.32 -4.42 5.28
N VAL A 44 -14.65 -3.59 6.09
CA VAL A 44 -15.33 -2.65 7.00
C VAL A 44 -16.10 -1.58 6.21
N ILE A 45 -15.47 -0.97 5.21
CA ILE A 45 -16.10 0.05 4.38
C ILE A 45 -17.25 -0.57 3.56
N GLY A 46 -17.02 -1.73 2.94
CA GLY A 46 -18.08 -2.42 2.19
C GLY A 46 -19.28 -2.82 3.06
N GLY A 47 -19.03 -3.21 4.31
CA GLY A 47 -20.09 -3.48 5.28
C GLY A 47 -20.84 -2.20 5.68
N ALA A 48 -20.13 -1.11 5.94
CA ALA A 48 -20.74 0.18 6.27
C ALA A 48 -21.59 0.72 5.11
N ASP A 49 -21.09 0.67 3.88
CA ASP A 49 -21.83 1.10 2.69
C ASP A 49 -23.12 0.29 2.51
N SER A 50 -23.06 -1.03 2.73
CA SER A 50 -24.23 -1.92 2.64
C SER A 50 -25.28 -1.60 3.71
N LEU A 51 -24.85 -1.33 4.95
CA LEU A 51 -25.74 -0.96 6.06
C LEU A 51 -26.42 0.39 5.82
N ILE A 52 -25.66 1.38 5.35
CA ILE A 52 -26.20 2.71 5.06
C ILE A 52 -27.21 2.64 3.92
N ASN A 53 -26.89 1.92 2.83
CA ASN A 53 -27.82 1.75 1.72
C ASN A 53 -29.11 1.04 2.15
N ALA A 54 -29.00 -0.03 2.93
CA ALA A 54 -30.18 -0.74 3.46
C ALA A 54 -31.04 0.16 4.37
N ALA A 55 -30.41 0.97 5.23
CA ALA A 55 -31.11 1.92 6.09
C ALA A 55 -31.82 3.02 5.27
N LEU A 56 -31.16 3.54 4.24
CA LEU A 56 -31.73 4.54 3.35
C LEU A 56 -32.89 3.98 2.54
N GLU A 57 -32.76 2.78 1.97
CA GLU A 57 -33.85 2.10 1.27
C GLU A 57 -35.07 1.88 2.17
N PHE A 58 -34.86 1.50 3.43
CA PHE A 58 -35.94 1.33 4.39
C PHE A 58 -36.68 2.65 4.66
N ILE A 59 -35.95 3.74 4.86
CA ILE A 59 -36.55 5.07 5.06
C ILE A 59 -37.29 5.53 3.80
N TYR A 60 -36.69 5.37 2.62
CA TYR A 60 -37.31 5.74 1.35
C TYR A 60 -38.58 4.95 1.04
N LYS A 61 -38.67 3.70 1.51
CA LYS A 61 -39.85 2.85 1.35
C LYS A 61 -40.93 3.12 2.41
N ALA A 62 -40.54 3.66 3.56
CA ALA A 62 -41.45 4.01 4.65
C ALA A 62 -42.11 5.39 4.48
N ILE A 63 -41.48 6.28 3.73
CA ILE A 63 -42.05 7.54 3.20
C ILE A 63 -42.86 7.24 1.94
#